data_AF-A0A502MQB1-F1
#
_entry.id   AF-A0A502MQB1-F1
#
_cell.length_a   1.000
_cell.length_b   1.000
_cell.length_c   1.000
_cell.angle_alpha   90.00
_cell.angle_beta   90.00
_cell.angle_gamma   90.00
#
_symmetry.space_group_name_H-M   'P 1'
#
loop_
_entity.id
_entity.type
_entity.pdbx_description
1 polymer ?
#
loop_
_entity_poly.entity_id
_entity_poly.type
_entity_poly.pdbx_seq_one_letter_code
_entity_poly.pdbx_strand_id
1 'polypeptide(L)'
;MANSDVYLRAMMSLVARQTFSPERLSEIVSPMANANTYETFNLCDGTRTQNEIANLLKMDRGNLSRSVNKWIDEGVMIKVTDDGKDRPVHVYPIPDRFIQSAKKKEGAKKKDG
;
A
#
# COMPACT_ATOMS: atom_id res chain seq x y z
N MET A 1 10.52 -23.59 -5.52
CA MET A 1 10.93 -22.19 -5.29
C MET A 1 11.34 -22.10 -3.83
N ALA A 2 12.53 -21.59 -3.54
CA ALA A 2 13.09 -21.62 -2.18
C ALA A 2 12.26 -20.76 -1.21
N ASN A 3 12.03 -21.26 0.01
CA ASN A 3 11.33 -20.55 1.10
C ASN A 3 11.97 -19.20 1.48
N SER A 4 13.13 -18.87 0.92
CA SER A 4 13.88 -17.64 1.15
C SER A 4 13.06 -16.38 0.90
N ASP A 5 12.26 -16.30 -0.17
CA ASP A 5 11.44 -15.09 -0.44
C ASP A 5 10.36 -14.90 0.64
N VAL A 6 9.70 -15.98 1.05
CA VAL A 6 8.70 -15.97 2.13
C VAL A 6 9.34 -15.50 3.44
N TYR A 7 10.52 -16.02 3.77
CA TYR A 7 11.24 -15.61 4.98
C TYR A 7 11.72 -14.17 4.92
N LEU A 8 12.23 -13.70 3.79
CA LEU A 8 12.65 -12.30 3.61
C LEU A 8 11.46 -11.34 3.76
N ARG A 9 10.31 -11.67 3.15
CA ARG A 9 9.07 -10.89 3.33
C ARG A 9 8.60 -10.89 4.78
N ALA A 10 8.65 -12.05 5.45
CA ALA A 10 8.28 -12.15 6.86
C ALA A 10 9.21 -11.32 7.76
N MET A 11 10.52 -11.35 7.52
CA MET A 11 11.50 -10.53 8.25
C MET A 11 11.26 -9.03 8.00
N MET A 12 11.06 -8.63 6.74
CA MET A 12 10.75 -7.24 6.39
C MET A 12 9.48 -6.76 7.10
N SER A 13 8.39 -7.54 7.04
CA SER A 13 7.15 -7.22 7.73
C SER A 13 7.29 -7.19 9.25
N LEU A 14 8.11 -8.06 9.84
CA LEU A 14 8.38 -8.06 11.28
C LEU A 14 9.11 -6.79 11.71
N VAL A 15 10.21 -6.44 11.02
CA VAL A 15 10.98 -5.21 11.29
C VAL A 15 10.09 -3.99 11.11
N ALA A 16 9.37 -3.90 10.00
CA ALA A 16 8.50 -2.77 9.73
C ALA A 16 7.36 -2.62 10.75
N ARG A 17 6.82 -3.70 11.30
CA ARG A 17 5.83 -3.64 12.38
C ARG A 17 6.41 -3.17 13.72
N GLN A 18 7.71 -3.37 13.95
CA GLN A 18 8.40 -2.80 15.11
C GLN A 18 8.67 -1.31 14.93
N THR A 19 8.92 -0.86 13.69
CA THR A 19 9.18 0.56 13.37
C THR A 19 7.90 1.38 13.26
N PHE A 20 6.89 0.84 12.57
CA PHE A 20 5.62 1.51 12.29
C PHE A 20 4.48 0.68 12.86
N SER A 21 3.74 1.22 13.82
CA SER A 21 2.46 0.63 14.21
C SER A 21 1.49 0.65 13.02
N PRO A 22 0.49 -0.25 12.96
CA PRO A 22 -0.51 -0.23 11.90
C PRO A 22 -1.24 1.12 11.77
N GLU A 23 -1.47 1.79 12.89
CA GLU A 23 -2.07 3.12 12.96
C GLU A 23 -1.17 4.13 12.27
N ARG A 24 0.13 4.15 12.63
CA ARG A 24 1.12 5.06 12.03
C ARG A 24 1.30 4.80 10.53
N LEU A 25 1.35 3.53 10.12
CA LEU A 25 1.44 3.18 8.70
C LEU A 25 0.21 3.70 7.94
N SER A 26 -1.00 3.54 8.49
CA SER A 26 -2.23 4.03 7.84
C SER A 26 -2.22 5.55 7.64
N GLU A 27 -1.66 6.31 8.59
CA GLU A 27 -1.53 7.77 8.48
C GLU A 27 -0.48 8.19 7.44
N ILE A 28 0.65 7.48 7.37
CA ILE A 28 1.69 7.72 6.35
C ILE A 28 1.10 7.47 4.95
N VAL A 29 0.41 6.34 4.81
CA VAL A 29 -0.21 5.93 3.54
C VAL A 29 -1.27 6.93 3.11
N SER A 30 -2.15 7.33 4.05
CA SER A 30 -3.14 8.37 3.81
C SER A 30 -3.43 9.17 5.08
N PRO A 31 -3.07 10.47 5.13
CA PRO A 31 -3.33 11.32 6.29
C PRO A 31 -4.81 11.44 6.64
N MET A 32 -5.68 11.29 5.63
CA MET A 32 -7.13 11.14 5.80
C MET A 32 -7.53 9.73 5.44
N ALA A 33 -8.35 9.10 6.29
CA ALA A 33 -8.84 7.75 6.05
C ALA A 33 -9.53 7.65 4.67
N ASN A 34 -8.94 6.85 3.78
CA ASN A 34 -9.41 6.64 2.42
C ASN A 34 -9.25 5.16 2.03
N ALA A 35 -10.38 4.50 1.79
CA ALA A 35 -10.39 3.06 1.56
C ALA A 35 -9.62 2.67 0.28
N ASN A 36 -9.84 3.44 -0.79
CA ASN A 36 -9.21 3.19 -2.08
C ASN A 36 -7.68 3.35 -2.01
N THR A 37 -7.17 4.34 -1.28
CA THR A 37 -5.73 4.55 -1.08
C THR A 37 -5.11 3.38 -0.29
N TYR A 38 -5.78 2.88 0.75
CA TYR A 38 -5.31 1.72 1.50
C TYR A 38 -5.31 0.44 0.67
N GLU A 39 -6.36 0.21 -0.13
CA GLU A 39 -6.44 -0.92 -1.05
C GLU A 39 -5.37 -0.83 -2.15
N THR A 40 -5.11 0.38 -2.67
CA THR A 40 -4.02 0.64 -3.62
C THR A 40 -2.67 0.27 -3.02
N PHE A 41 -2.39 0.72 -1.79
CA PHE A 41 -1.16 0.39 -1.10
C PHE A 41 -1.00 -1.12 -0.90
N ASN A 42 -2.08 -1.83 -0.52
CA ASN A 42 -2.05 -3.28 -0.34
C ASN A 42 -1.86 -4.06 -1.66
N LEU A 43 -2.19 -3.48 -2.82
CA LEU A 43 -1.90 -4.08 -4.13
C LEU A 43 -0.43 -3.94 -4.55
N CYS A 44 0.33 -3.08 -3.89
CA CYS A 44 1.78 -2.98 -4.07
C CYS A 44 2.49 -4.10 -3.31
N ASP A 45 2.26 -5.36 -3.67
CA ASP A 45 2.84 -6.54 -3.00
C ASP A 45 4.06 -7.12 -3.75
N GLY A 46 4.49 -6.45 -4.83
CA GLY A 46 5.56 -6.92 -5.72
C GLY A 46 5.11 -7.87 -6.83
N THR A 47 3.83 -8.20 -6.93
CA THR A 47 3.30 -9.08 -8.00
C THR A 47 2.86 -8.30 -9.24
N ARG A 48 2.67 -6.98 -9.11
CA ARG A 48 2.17 -6.10 -10.17
C ARG A 48 3.07 -4.88 -10.34
N THR A 49 3.14 -4.38 -11.57
CA THR A 49 3.69 -3.08 -11.91
C THR A 49 2.72 -1.96 -11.56
N GLN A 50 3.22 -0.72 -11.43
CA GLN A 50 2.35 0.45 -11.22
C GLN A 50 1.29 0.61 -12.32
N ASN A 51 1.62 0.27 -13.57
CA ASN A 51 0.68 0.33 -14.69
C ASN A 51 -0.47 -0.66 -14.54
N GLU A 52 -0.19 -1.89 -14.10
CA GLU A 52 -1.22 -2.90 -13.85
C GLU A 52 -2.12 -2.51 -12.68
N ILE A 53 -1.55 -1.95 -11.61
CA ILE A 53 -2.31 -1.44 -10.45
C ILE A 53 -3.22 -0.27 -10.87
N ALA A 54 -2.68 0.70 -11.61
CA ALA A 54 -3.45 1.84 -12.10
C ALA A 54 -4.63 1.41 -12.98
N ASN A 55 -4.41 0.45 -13.88
CA ASN A 55 -5.47 -0.09 -14.74
C ASN A 55 -6.54 -0.85 -13.92
N LEU A 56 -6.11 -1.66 -12.94
CA LEU A 56 -7.02 -2.45 -12.08
C LEU A 56 -7.96 -1.55 -11.28
N LEU A 57 -7.44 -0.44 -10.76
CA LEU A 57 -8.20 0.50 -9.93
C LEU A 57 -8.80 1.68 -10.71
N LYS A 58 -8.60 1.73 -12.03
CA LYS A 58 -8.98 2.87 -12.89
C LYS A 58 -8.46 4.20 -12.36
N MET A 59 -7.23 4.20 -11.83
CA MET A 59 -6.57 5.38 -11.27
C MET A 59 -5.70 6.08 -12.31
N ASP A 60 -5.55 7.40 -12.15
CA ASP A 60 -4.56 8.16 -12.90
C ASP A 60 -3.14 7.70 -12.54
N ARG A 61 -2.32 7.45 -13.58
CA ARG A 61 -0.95 6.96 -13.42
C ARG A 61 -0.04 7.99 -12.76
N GLY A 62 -0.25 9.29 -13.05
CA GLY A 62 0.54 10.36 -12.44
C GLY A 62 0.28 10.49 -10.94
N ASN A 63 -0.99 10.38 -10.53
CA ASN A 63 -1.39 10.32 -9.13
C ASN A 63 -0.78 9.11 -8.42
N LEU A 64 -0.91 7.91 -9.00
CA LEU A 64 -0.33 6.70 -8.40
C LEU A 64 1.19 6.81 -8.26
N SER A 65 1.88 7.30 -9.30
CA SER A 65 3.32 7.47 -9.30
C SER A 65 3.79 8.41 -8.17
N ARG A 66 3.09 9.54 -7.96
CA ARG A 66 3.36 10.45 -6.84
C ARG A 66 3.17 9.78 -5.48
N SER A 67 2.07 9.02 -5.31
CA SER A 67 1.82 8.28 -4.07
C SER A 67 2.90 7.25 -3.80
N VAL A 68 3.29 6.45 -4.81
CA VAL A 68 4.34 5.45 -4.69
C VAL A 68 5.67 6.09 -4.32
N ASN A 69 6.08 7.17 -4.98
CA ASN A 69 7.32 7.87 -4.64
C ASN A 69 7.31 8.38 -3.21
N LYS A 70 6.20 9.01 -2.77
CA LYS A 70 6.04 9.43 -1.37
C LYS A 70 6.19 8.24 -0.39
N TRP A 71 5.56 7.11 -0.67
CA TRP A 71 5.63 5.94 0.20
C TRP A 71 7.04 5.31 0.24
N ILE A 72 7.79 5.42 -0.86
CA ILE A 72 9.20 5.03 -0.91
C ILE A 72 10.05 5.98 -0.05
N ASP A 73 9.86 7.30 -0.21
CA ASP A 73 10.60 8.32 0.55
C ASP A 73 10.35 8.21 2.07
N GLU A 74 9.12 7.84 2.47
CA GLU A 74 8.73 7.60 3.86
C GLU A 74 9.18 6.22 4.39
N GLY A 75 9.80 5.38 3.55
CA GLY A 75 10.33 4.06 3.94
C GLY A 75 9.28 2.98 4.19
N VAL A 76 8.04 3.18 3.73
CA VAL A 76 6.94 2.21 3.87
C VAL A 76 6.69 1.40 2.58
N MET A 77 7.45 1.68 1.53
CA MET A 77 7.43 0.97 0.27
C MET A 77 8.83 0.86 -0.32
N ILE A 78 9.08 -0.22 -1.05
CA ILE A 78 10.35 -0.50 -1.72
C ILE A 78 10.05 -0.75 -3.20
N LYS A 79 10.95 -0.28 -4.07
CA LYS A 79 10.89 -0.58 -5.49
C LYS A 79 11.78 -1.80 -5.79
N VAL A 80 11.19 -2.85 -6.34
CA VAL A 80 11.92 -4.05 -6.78
C VAL A 80 11.84 -4.13 -8.29
N THR A 81 12.99 -4.25 -8.94
CA THR A 81 13.07 -4.48 -10.39
C THR A 81 13.19 -5.98 -10.63
N ASP A 82 12.19 -6.57 -11.27
CA ASP A 82 12.18 -7.98 -11.66
C ASP A 82 11.76 -8.10 -13.13
N ASP A 83 12.51 -8.86 -13.91
CA ASP A 83 12.34 -8.99 -15.36
C ASP A 83 12.28 -7.62 -16.08
N GLY A 84 13.18 -6.71 -15.70
CA GLY A 84 13.24 -5.35 -16.25
C GLY A 84 12.05 -4.46 -15.92
N LYS A 85 11.14 -4.89 -15.04
CA LYS A 85 9.93 -4.15 -14.65
C LYS A 85 9.99 -3.77 -13.18
N ASP A 86 9.71 -2.51 -12.91
CA ASP A 86 9.60 -1.99 -11.54
C ASP A 86 8.26 -2.38 -10.92
N ARG A 87 8.32 -3.05 -9.78
CA ARG A 87 7.18 -3.48 -8.97
C ARG A 87 7.28 -2.89 -7.57
N PRO A 88 6.29 -2.10 -7.13
CA PRO A 88 6.27 -1.59 -5.77
C PRO A 88 5.92 -2.70 -4.77
N VAL A 89 6.60 -2.70 -3.62
CA VAL A 89 6.45 -3.66 -2.53
C VAL A 89 6.27 -2.90 -1.22
N HIS A 90 5.09 -2.96 -0.62
CA HIS A 90 4.82 -2.42 0.70
C HIS A 90 5.59 -3.19 1.77
N VAL A 91 5.92 -2.53 2.88
CA VAL A 91 6.60 -3.20 4.00
C VAL A 91 5.72 -4.24 4.71
N TYR A 92 4.42 -3.97 4.83
CA TYR A 92 3.37 -4.91 5.22
C TYR A 92 2.00 -4.31 4.87
N PRO A 93 0.94 -5.11 4.69
CA PRO A 93 -0.36 -4.58 4.27
C PRO A 93 -1.05 -3.80 5.40
N ILE A 94 -1.79 -2.76 5.04
CA ILE A 94 -2.76 -2.09 5.92
C ILE A 94 -3.80 -3.11 6.38
N PRO A 95 -4.01 -3.31 7.69
CA PRO A 95 -5.02 -4.25 8.18
C PRO A 95 -6.45 -3.86 7.77
N ASP A 96 -7.28 -4.86 7.49
CA ASP A 96 -8.66 -4.68 7.01
C ASP A 96 -9.51 -3.76 7.90
N ARG A 97 -9.26 -3.74 9.22
CA ARG A 97 -9.98 -2.86 10.16
C ARG A 97 -9.90 -1.37 9.76
N PHE A 98 -8.78 -0.92 9.17
CA PHE A 98 -8.62 0.46 8.71
C PHE A 98 -9.41 0.70 7.43
N ILE A 99 -9.39 -0.26 6.51
CA ILE A 99 -10.15 -0.21 5.24
C ILE A 99 -11.65 -0.15 5.54
N GLN A 100 -12.15 -1.04 6.40
CA GLN A 100 -13.56 -1.07 6.80
C GLN A 100 -13.98 0.22 7.51
N SER A 101 -13.11 0.75 8.39
CA SER A 101 -13.36 2.02 9.07
C SER A 101 -13.41 3.20 8.09
N ALA A 102 -12.55 3.23 7.08
CA ALA A 102 -12.57 4.25 6.02
C ALA A 102 -13.86 4.17 5.18
N LYS A 103 -14.24 2.95 4.73
CA LYS A 103 -15.50 2.72 3.99
C LYS A 103 -16.73 3.20 4.77
N LYS A 104 -16.77 2.92 6.08
CA LYS A 104 -17.86 3.38 6.96
C LYS A 104 -17.94 4.91 7.03
N LYS A 105 -16.80 5.59 7.16
CA LYS A 105 -16.74 7.07 7.21
C LYS A 105 -17.14 7.71 5.88
N GLU A 106 -16.70 7.15 4.76
CA GLU A 106 -17.08 7.60 3.41
C GLU A 106 -18.58 7.41 3.15
N GLY A 107 -19.15 6.29 3.60
CA GLY A 107 -20.59 6.01 3.49
C GLY A 107 -21.46 6.93 4.36
N ALA A 108 -20.99 7.32 5.55
CA ALA A 108 -21.70 8.29 6.40
C ALA A 108 -21.76 9.68 5.75
N LYS A 109 -20.64 10.18 5.21
CA LYS A 109 -20.59 11.49 4.52
C LYS A 109 -21.54 11.59 3.32
N LYS A 110 -21.83 10.47 2.64
CA LYS A 110 -22.77 10.44 1.50
C LYS A 110 -24.24 10.45 1.88
N LYS A 111 -24.58 10.22 3.16
CA LYS A 111 -25.97 10.24 3.64
C LYS A 111 -26.39 11.60 4.20
N ASP A 112 -25.42 12.43 4.56
CA ASP A 112 -25.62 13.73 5.21
C ASP A 112 -25.51 14.94 4.25
N GLY A 113 -25.37 14.71 2.93
CA GLY A 113 -25.29 15.73 1.90
C GLY A 113 -26.13 15.38 0.69
#